data_AF-A0A067DU78-F1
#
_entry.id   AF-A0A067DU78-F1
#
_cell.length_a   1.000
_cell.length_b   1.000
_cell.length_c   1.000
_cell.angle_alpha   90.00
_cell.angle_beta   90.00
_cell.angle_gamma   90.00
#
_symmetry.space_group_name_H-M   'P 1'
#
loop_
_entity.id
_entity.type
_entity.pdbx_description
1 polymer ?
#
loop_
_entity_poly.entity_id
_entity_poly.type
_entity_poly.pdbx_seq_one_letter_code
_entity_poly.pdbx_strand_id
1 'polypeptide(L)'
;GESCAQRIEKLKGEVRLMLDNYKEVDDYVDALHCLEIVDNLQRLGVSYHFEGEIKRFLNSIYNKRNSRRSSTYHAKENQESLLYAASLEFRLLRQHGYDIHAHVVSDGAHLEQQYHESLFNN
;
A
#
# COMPACT_ATOMS: atom_id res chain seq x y z
N GLY A 1 20.90 -32.17 1.62
CA GLY A 1 20.14 -31.16 0.88
C GLY A 1 18.97 -30.73 1.73
N GLU A 2 18.64 -29.45 1.77
CA GLU A 2 17.46 -28.95 2.48
C GLU A 2 16.19 -29.59 1.90
N SER A 3 15.28 -30.04 2.77
CA SER A 3 14.00 -30.58 2.34
C SER A 3 13.06 -29.45 1.88
N CYS A 4 12.14 -29.77 0.96
CA CYS A 4 11.14 -28.83 0.46
C CYS A 4 10.36 -28.13 1.61
N ALA A 5 10.03 -28.87 2.67
CA ALA A 5 9.33 -28.35 3.83
C ALA A 5 10.12 -27.27 4.58
N GLN A 6 11.43 -27.47 4.77
CA GLN A 6 12.29 -26.50 5.44
C GLN A 6 12.37 -25.18 4.66
N ARG A 7 12.42 -25.26 3.34
CA ARG A 7 12.46 -24.09 2.47
C ARG A 7 11.15 -23.31 2.49
N ILE A 8 10.01 -24.00 2.53
CA ILE A 8 8.68 -23.37 2.66
C ILE A 8 8.57 -22.60 3.97
N GLU A 9 8.95 -23.22 5.10
CA GLU A 9 8.86 -22.55 6.40
C GLU A 9 9.81 -21.35 6.51
N LYS A 10 11.01 -21.44 5.91
CA LYS A 10 11.93 -20.30 5.81
C LYS A 10 11.30 -19.14 5.04
N LEU A 11 10.75 -19.41 3.86
CA LEU A 11 10.10 -18.38 3.03
C LEU A 11 8.89 -17.75 3.72
N LYS A 12 8.08 -18.55 4.42
CA LYS A 12 6.98 -18.01 5.25
C LYS A 12 7.52 -17.08 6.34
N GLY A 13 8.63 -17.44 6.99
CA GLY A 13 9.29 -16.60 7.99
C GLY A 13 9.72 -15.25 7.42
N GLU A 14 10.34 -15.25 6.24
CA GLU A 14 10.78 -14.01 5.57
C GLU A 14 9.60 -13.09 5.24
N VAL A 15 8.50 -13.64 4.70
CA VAL A 15 7.28 -12.85 4.43
C VAL A 15 6.68 -12.25 5.71
N ARG A 16 6.66 -13.01 6.81
CA ARG A 16 6.18 -12.50 8.11
C ARG A 16 7.02 -11.33 8.60
N LEU A 17 8.35 -11.44 8.50
CA LEU A 17 9.27 -10.37 8.90
C LEU A 17 9.07 -9.10 8.06
N MET A 18 8.87 -9.25 6.75
CA MET A 18 8.59 -8.11 5.86
C MET A 18 7.29 -7.39 6.27
N LEU A 19 6.23 -8.13 6.59
CA LEU A 19 4.95 -7.54 7.00
C LEU A 19 4.98 -6.92 8.41
N ASP A 20 5.70 -7.50 9.35
CA ASP A 20 5.76 -7.02 10.74
C ASP A 20 6.70 -5.80 10.90
N ASN A 21 7.78 -5.71 10.13
CA ASN A 21 8.75 -4.60 10.20
C ASN A 21 8.18 -3.25 9.72
N TYR A 22 7.03 -3.24 9.04
CA TYR A 22 6.39 -2.02 8.53
C TYR A 22 6.10 -0.95 9.60
N LYS A 23 5.97 -1.34 10.87
CA LYS A 23 5.70 -0.39 11.97
C LYS A 23 6.80 0.65 12.17
N GLU A 24 8.03 0.35 11.79
CA GLU A 24 9.20 1.20 12.04
C GLU A 24 9.53 2.11 10.86
N VAL A 25 8.79 2.01 9.76
CA VAL A 25 9.17 2.63 8.49
C VAL A 25 8.27 3.81 8.15
N ASP A 26 8.87 5.00 8.09
CA ASP A 26 8.31 6.26 7.56
C ASP A 26 8.66 6.46 6.06
N ASP A 27 9.24 5.45 5.42
CA ASP A 27 9.62 5.48 4.01
C ASP A 27 8.50 4.94 3.10
N TYR A 28 8.27 5.67 2.01
CA TYR A 28 7.32 5.35 0.95
C TYR A 28 7.67 4.04 0.24
N VAL A 29 8.96 3.84 -0.07
CA VAL A 29 9.43 2.69 -0.87
C VAL A 29 9.09 1.37 -0.16
N ASP A 30 9.30 1.34 1.15
CA ASP A 30 9.02 0.16 1.97
C ASP A 30 7.51 -0.06 2.18
N ALA A 31 6.71 1.02 2.23
CA ALA A 31 5.26 0.91 2.28
C ALA A 31 4.68 0.31 0.98
N LEU A 32 5.14 0.78 -0.18
CA LEU A 32 4.75 0.24 -1.48
C LEU A 32 5.14 -1.22 -1.61
N HIS A 33 6.38 -1.57 -1.23
CA HIS A 33 6.85 -2.94 -1.29
C HIS A 33 5.99 -3.89 -0.45
N CYS A 34 5.60 -3.49 0.76
CA CYS A 34 4.71 -4.28 1.60
C CYS A 34 3.30 -4.42 0.99
N LEU A 35 2.76 -3.35 0.39
CA LEU A 35 1.47 -3.40 -0.33
C LEU A 35 1.52 -4.41 -1.49
N GLU A 36 2.61 -4.45 -2.25
CA GLU A 36 2.82 -5.41 -3.34
C GLU A 36 2.94 -6.85 -2.84
N ILE A 37 3.61 -7.07 -1.71
CA ILE A 37 3.67 -8.40 -1.07
C ILE A 37 2.26 -8.86 -0.74
N VAL A 38 1.43 -8.02 -0.09
CA VAL A 38 0.05 -8.37 0.24
C VAL A 38 -0.76 -8.68 -1.01
N ASP A 39 -0.64 -7.87 -2.07
CA ASP A 39 -1.34 -8.10 -3.33
C ASP A 39 -0.95 -9.43 -3.96
N ASN A 40 0.35 -9.72 -4.03
CA ASN A 40 0.86 -10.97 -4.58
C ASN A 40 0.39 -12.19 -3.78
N LEU A 41 0.41 -12.13 -2.44
CA LEU A 41 -0.10 -13.21 -1.60
C LEU A 41 -1.59 -13.50 -1.85
N GLN A 42 -2.39 -12.45 -2.04
CA GLN A 42 -3.82 -12.60 -2.36
C GLN A 42 -4.02 -13.19 -3.76
N ARG A 43 -3.29 -12.72 -4.76
CA ARG A 43 -3.37 -13.22 -6.15
C ARG A 43 -2.89 -14.66 -6.29
N LEU A 44 -1.92 -15.07 -5.47
CA LEU A 44 -1.45 -16.45 -5.37
C LEU A 44 -2.37 -17.36 -4.54
N GLY A 45 -3.38 -16.82 -3.86
CA GLY A 45 -4.31 -17.60 -3.04
C GLY A 45 -3.69 -18.17 -1.76
N VAL A 46 -2.58 -17.60 -1.28
CA VAL A 46 -1.84 -18.07 -0.09
C VAL A 46 -1.87 -17.06 1.07
N SER A 47 -2.62 -15.98 0.92
CA SER A 47 -2.79 -14.93 1.94
C SER A 47 -3.33 -15.45 3.28
N TYR A 48 -4.07 -16.56 3.28
CA TYR A 48 -4.63 -17.17 4.49
C TYR A 48 -3.57 -17.61 5.52
N HIS A 49 -2.32 -17.82 5.10
CA HIS A 49 -1.21 -18.11 6.00
C HIS A 49 -0.71 -16.90 6.80
N PHE A 50 -1.14 -15.70 6.43
CA PHE A 50 -0.62 -14.42 6.91
C PHE A 50 -1.74 -13.44 7.31
N GLU A 51 -2.97 -13.91 7.56
CA GLU A 51 -4.11 -13.02 7.82
C GLU A 51 -3.88 -12.07 9.01
N GLY A 52 -3.21 -12.56 10.05
CA GLY A 52 -2.89 -11.76 11.23
C GLY A 52 -1.92 -10.63 10.91
N GLU A 53 -0.84 -10.94 10.20
CA GLU A 53 0.18 -10.02 9.73
C GLU A 53 -0.42 -8.97 8.78
N ILE A 54 -1.19 -9.41 7.77
CA ILE A 54 -1.86 -8.55 6.80
C ILE A 54 -2.82 -7.59 7.51
N LYS A 55 -3.62 -8.08 8.46
CA LYS A 55 -4.56 -7.24 9.21
C LYS A 55 -3.83 -6.18 10.04
N ARG A 56 -2.73 -6.54 10.72
CA ARG A 56 -1.91 -5.60 11.48
C ARG A 56 -1.31 -4.52 10.57
N PHE A 57 -0.77 -4.94 9.43
CA PHE A 57 -0.20 -4.05 8.42
C PHE A 57 -1.23 -3.04 7.88
N LEU A 58 -2.38 -3.52 7.41
CA LEU A 58 -3.43 -2.65 6.87
C LEU A 58 -3.99 -1.69 7.92
N ASN A 59 -4.13 -2.13 9.18
CA ASN A 59 -4.55 -1.25 10.26
C ASN A 59 -3.52 -0.14 10.52
N SER A 60 -2.22 -0.46 10.44
CA SER A 60 -1.16 0.54 10.58
C SER A 60 -1.25 1.60 9.47
N ILE A 61 -1.43 1.18 8.21
CA ILE A 61 -1.62 2.09 7.08
C ILE A 61 -2.86 2.97 7.29
N TYR A 62 -4.00 2.36 7.62
CA TYR A 62 -5.25 3.07 7.84
C TYR A 62 -5.12 4.14 8.93
N ASN A 63 -4.45 3.80 10.03
CA ASN A 63 -4.21 4.75 11.11
C ASN A 63 -3.26 5.87 10.68
N LYS A 64 -2.14 5.56 10.00
CA LYS A 64 -1.21 6.57 9.48
C LYS A 64 -1.94 7.57 8.56
N ARG A 65 -2.73 7.07 7.61
CA ARG A 65 -3.58 7.87 6.71
C ARG A 65 -4.51 8.84 7.45
N ASN A 66 -5.14 8.39 8.53
CA ASN A 66 -6.09 9.21 9.29
C ASN A 66 -5.43 10.17 10.30
N SER A 67 -4.14 10.01 10.61
CA SER A 67 -3.48 10.71 11.73
C SER A 67 -3.05 12.15 11.44
N ARG A 68 -3.34 12.74 10.27
CA ARG A 68 -2.81 14.06 9.82
C ARG A 68 -1.28 14.22 9.88
N ARG A 69 -0.54 13.14 10.12
CA ARG A 69 0.93 13.10 10.09
C ARG A 69 1.33 12.31 8.86
N SER A 70 1.88 13.03 7.90
CA SER A 70 2.43 12.53 6.64
C SER A 70 1.38 12.07 5.63
N SER A 71 1.44 12.65 4.42
CA SER A 71 1.14 11.82 3.26
C SER A 71 2.05 10.59 3.37
N THR A 72 1.49 9.38 3.26
CA THR A 72 2.27 8.13 3.13
C THR A 72 3.17 8.12 1.88
N TYR A 73 3.10 9.20 1.11
CA TYR A 73 3.57 9.40 -0.23
C TYR A 73 4.45 10.65 -0.24
N HIS A 74 5.76 10.48 -0.41
CA HIS A 74 6.71 11.58 -0.50
C HIS A 74 6.58 12.27 -1.85
N ALA A 75 6.56 13.61 -1.88
CA ALA A 75 6.45 14.42 -3.10
C ALA A 75 7.66 14.29 -4.07
N LYS A 76 8.67 13.49 -3.71
CA LYS A 76 9.87 13.24 -4.51
C LYS A 76 9.65 12.14 -5.56
N GLU A 77 8.59 11.36 -5.42
CA GLU A 77 8.21 10.29 -6.34
C GLU A 77 7.45 10.82 -7.54
N ASN A 78 7.57 10.14 -8.68
CA ASN A 78 6.80 10.53 -9.85
C ASN A 78 5.29 10.27 -9.62
N GLN A 79 4.45 11.02 -10.34
CA GLN A 79 3.00 11.00 -10.13
C GLN A 79 2.37 9.62 -10.41
N GLU A 80 2.94 8.84 -11.34
CA GLU A 80 2.49 7.50 -11.65
C GLU A 80 2.71 6.52 -10.50
N SER A 81 3.90 6.54 -9.88
CA SER A 81 4.26 5.74 -8.70
C SER A 81 3.30 6.04 -7.55
N LEU A 82 3.08 7.33 -7.28
CA LEU A 82 2.15 7.78 -6.23
C LEU A 82 0.71 7.32 -6.49
N LEU A 83 0.23 7.43 -7.73
CA LEU A 83 -1.10 6.97 -8.10
C LEU A 83 -1.23 5.45 -7.98
N TYR A 84 -0.23 4.69 -8.40
CA TYR A 84 -0.20 3.25 -8.27
C TYR A 84 -0.26 2.82 -6.80
N ALA A 85 0.59 3.40 -5.96
CA ALA A 85 0.61 3.09 -4.53
C ALA A 85 -0.70 3.46 -3.84
N ALA A 86 -1.25 4.65 -4.11
CA ALA A 86 -2.53 5.10 -3.57
C ALA A 86 -3.70 4.20 -4.02
N SER A 87 -3.68 3.76 -5.28
CA SER A 87 -4.68 2.85 -5.82
C SER A 87 -4.60 1.47 -5.17
N LEU A 88 -3.38 0.98 -4.93
CA LEU A 88 -3.12 -0.30 -4.28
C LEU A 88 -3.57 -0.29 -2.82
N GLU A 89 -3.17 0.75 -2.07
CA GLU A 89 -3.63 1.00 -0.70
C GLU A 89 -5.16 1.04 -0.64
N PHE A 90 -5.78 1.86 -1.48
CA PHE A 90 -7.24 2.02 -1.50
C PHE A 90 -7.95 0.69 -1.74
N ARG A 91 -7.50 -0.06 -2.76
CA ARG A 91 -8.09 -1.36 -3.09
C ARG A 91 -7.96 -2.35 -1.93
N LEU A 92 -6.77 -2.48 -1.35
CA LEU A 92 -6.51 -3.42 -0.26
C LEU A 92 -7.32 -3.05 1.00
N LEU A 93 -7.41 -1.77 1.34
CA LEU A 93 -8.22 -1.30 2.48
C LEU A 93 -9.72 -1.62 2.26
N ARG A 94 -10.28 -1.35 1.08
CA ARG A 94 -11.68 -1.70 0.78
C ARG A 94 -11.94 -3.20 0.83
N GLN A 95 -11.03 -4.00 0.27
CA GLN A 95 -11.15 -5.46 0.26
C GLN A 95 -11.19 -6.04 1.68
N HIS A 96 -10.55 -5.38 2.64
CA HIS A 96 -10.51 -5.79 4.05
C HIS A 96 -11.56 -5.08 4.92
N GLY A 97 -12.49 -4.33 4.31
CA GLY A 97 -13.63 -3.72 5.00
C GLY A 97 -13.32 -2.43 5.75
N TYR A 98 -12.20 -1.76 5.46
CA TYR A 98 -11.91 -0.45 6.02
C TYR A 98 -12.75 0.64 5.33
N ASP A 99 -13.36 1.52 6.12
CA ASP A 99 -14.11 2.66 5.61
C ASP A 99 -13.15 3.76 5.17
N ILE A 100 -13.00 3.92 3.85
CA ILE A 100 -12.14 4.92 3.23
C ILE A 100 -12.97 5.88 2.37
N HIS A 101 -12.99 7.15 2.79
CA HIS A 101 -13.57 8.23 2.00
C HIS A 101 -12.73 8.48 0.73
N ALA A 102 -13.43 8.67 -0.40
CA ALA A 102 -12.84 8.77 -1.74
C ALA A 102 -12.02 10.06 -2.03
N HIS A 103 -11.81 10.93 -1.04
CA HIS A 103 -11.14 12.23 -1.23
C HIS A 103 -9.70 12.12 -1.76
N VAL A 104 -9.05 10.95 -1.67
CA VAL A 104 -7.67 10.75 -2.15
C VAL A 104 -7.54 10.64 -3.68
N VAL A 105 -8.63 10.37 -4.41
CA VAL A 105 -8.60 10.33 -5.89
C VAL A 105 -8.76 11.73 -6.51
N SER A 106 -9.19 12.72 -5.73
CA SER A 106 -9.54 14.05 -6.24
C SER A 106 -8.36 14.99 -6.45
N ASP A 107 -7.20 14.76 -5.80
CA ASP A 107 -6.02 15.64 -5.96
C ASP A 107 -5.35 15.49 -7.34
N GLY A 108 -5.44 14.32 -7.98
CA GLY A 108 -4.98 14.13 -9.35
C GLY A 108 -5.90 14.78 -10.39
N ALA A 109 -7.21 14.78 -10.13
CA ALA A 109 -8.20 15.40 -11.00
C ALA A 109 -8.18 16.94 -10.94
N HIS A 110 -7.73 17.52 -9.83
CA HIS A 110 -7.63 18.97 -9.67
C HIS A 110 -6.55 19.59 -10.57
N LEU A 111 -5.45 18.86 -10.82
CA LEU A 111 -4.37 19.32 -11.71
C LEU A 111 -4.77 19.28 -13.18
N GLU A 112 -5.49 18.25 -13.64
CA GLU A 112 -5.98 18.20 -15.03
C GLU A 112 -6.97 19.35 -15.32
N GLN A 113 -7.83 19.67 -14.35
CA GLN A 113 -8.80 20.75 -14.49
C GLN A 113 -8.12 22.13 -14.59
N GLN A 114 -7.05 22.35 -13.81
CA GLN A 114 -6.28 23.59 -13.84
C GLN A 114 -5.46 23.77 -15.13
N TYR A 115 -4.95 22.66 -15.71
CA TYR A 115 -4.29 22.68 -17.02
C TYR A 115 -5.27 22.97 -18.15
N HIS A 116 -6.48 22.40 -18.09
CA HIS A 116 -7.50 22.63 -19.11
C HIS A 116 -7.97 24.09 -19.08
N GLU A 117 -8.26 24.67 -17.91
CA GLU A 117 -8.70 26.07 -17.77
C GLU A 117 -7.67 27.10 -18.25
N SER A 118 -6.37 26.78 -18.16
CA SER A 118 -5.29 27.65 -18.63
C SER A 118 -5.19 27.73 -20.16
N LEU A 119 -5.73 26.76 -20.90
CA LEU A 119 -5.72 26.73 -22.36
C LEU A 119 -6.91 27.47 -23.00
N PHE A 120 -7.97 27.75 -22.25
CA PHE A 120 -9.18 28.43 -22.75
C PHE A 120 -9.29 29.90 -22.31
N ASN A 121 -8.42 30.38 -21.42
CA ASN A 121 -8.41 31.75 -20.91
C ASN A 121 -7.39 32.69 -21.60
N ASN A 122 -7.11 32.48 -22.89
CA ASN A 122 -6.30 33.40 -23.70
C ASN A 122 -7.06 33.84 -24.96
#